data_AF-A0A2H5AVY1-F1
#
_entry.id   AF-A0A2H5AVY1-F1
#
_cell.length_a   1.000
_cell.length_b   1.000
_cell.length_c   1.000
_cell.angle_alpha   90.00
_cell.angle_beta   90.00
_cell.angle_gamma   90.00
#
_symmetry.space_group_name_H-M   'P 1'
#
loop_
_entity.id
_entity.type
_entity.pdbx_description
1 polymer ?
#
loop_
_entity_poly.entity_id
_entity_poly.type
_entity_poly.pdbx_seq_one_letter_code
_entity_poly.pdbx_strand_id
1 'polypeptide(L)'
;MTAGRVSALTFPEIFNLPVSVDMRTAAGALGVCLNTAYRWAAEGTFPCRVLRPGWRYLVPTAGLMRALEIESRPVQAVDLMAGSEYAARWDQEPLAQDLLGPEDFT
;
A
#
# COMPACT_ATOMS: atom_id res chain seq x y z
N MET A 1 -4.26 -26.18 15.73
CA MET A 1 -3.91 -26.17 14.28
C MET A 1 -5.03 -25.44 13.55
N THR A 2 -4.99 -24.10 13.52
CA THR A 2 -6.11 -23.30 12.98
C THR A 2 -5.91 -23.17 11.48
N ALA A 3 -6.68 -23.93 10.70
CA ALA A 3 -6.79 -23.75 9.27
C ALA A 3 -7.44 -22.38 9.02
N GLY A 4 -6.62 -21.34 8.88
CA GLY A 4 -7.09 -20.01 8.49
C GLY A 4 -7.77 -20.13 7.14
N ARG A 5 -9.10 -19.92 7.11
CA ARG A 5 -9.82 -19.69 5.85
C ARG A 5 -9.11 -18.56 5.14
N VAL A 6 -8.79 -18.77 3.88
CA VAL A 6 -8.34 -17.69 3.01
C VAL A 6 -9.59 -16.85 2.72
N SER A 7 -9.86 -15.87 3.58
CA SER A 7 -10.83 -14.83 3.28
C SER A 7 -10.22 -13.92 2.21
N ALA A 8 -11.03 -13.49 1.25
CA ALA A 8 -10.61 -12.47 0.30
C ALA A 8 -10.19 -11.22 1.08
N LEU A 9 -9.04 -10.64 0.76
CA LEU A 9 -8.60 -9.40 1.39
C LEU A 9 -9.50 -8.26 0.92
N THR A 10 -9.91 -7.43 1.86
CA THR A 10 -10.63 -6.20 1.56
C THR A 10 -9.68 -5.14 1.01
N PHE A 11 -10.22 -4.15 0.30
CA PHE A 11 -9.44 -3.08 -0.30
C PHE A 11 -8.49 -2.39 0.70
N PRO A 12 -8.92 -1.97 1.92
CA PRO A 12 -8.03 -1.36 2.90
C PRO A 12 -6.90 -2.29 3.37
N GLU A 13 -7.16 -3.59 3.48
CA GLU A 13 -6.16 -4.56 3.95
C GLU A 13 -5.00 -4.74 2.96
N ILE A 14 -5.27 -4.61 1.65
CA ILE A 14 -4.24 -4.70 0.61
C ILE A 14 -3.20 -3.57 0.74
N PHE A 15 -3.60 -2.39 1.21
CA PHE A 15 -2.69 -1.24 1.36
C PHE A 15 -1.83 -1.29 2.62
N ASN A 16 -2.20 -2.11 3.59
CA ASN A 16 -1.41 -2.33 4.81
C ASN A 16 -0.42 -3.48 4.68
N LEU A 17 -0.29 -4.06 3.48
CA LEU A 17 0.64 -5.15 3.25
C LEU A 17 2.10 -4.69 3.34
N PRO A 18 2.99 -5.53 3.90
CA PRO A 18 4.43 -5.29 3.84
C PRO A 18 4.92 -5.28 2.39
N VAL A 19 6.16 -4.85 2.15
CA VAL A 19 6.76 -4.71 0.80
C VAL A 19 6.62 -5.98 -0.05
N SER A 20 6.63 -7.15 0.58
CA SER A 20 6.37 -8.45 -0.04
C SER A 20 5.53 -9.33 0.86
N VAL A 21 4.62 -10.09 0.28
CA VAL A 21 3.72 -11.01 0.99
C VAL A 21 3.93 -12.46 0.56
N ASP A 22 3.48 -13.41 1.36
CA ASP A 22 3.51 -14.82 1.00
C ASP A 22 2.39 -15.20 0.01
N MET A 23 2.48 -16.42 -0.54
CA MET A 23 1.53 -16.93 -1.53
C MET A 23 0.10 -17.06 -1.00
N ARG A 24 -0.10 -17.29 0.30
CA ARG A 24 -1.43 -17.38 0.91
C ARG A 24 -2.09 -16.01 0.94
N THR A 25 -1.35 -14.98 1.34
CA THR A 25 -1.84 -13.60 1.31
C THR A 25 -2.10 -13.13 -0.12
N ALA A 26 -1.22 -13.46 -1.07
CA ALA A 26 -1.40 -13.16 -2.48
C ALA A 26 -2.66 -13.85 -3.07
N ALA A 27 -2.88 -15.13 -2.75
CA ALA A 27 -4.06 -15.87 -3.17
C ALA A 27 -5.36 -15.25 -2.59
N GLY A 28 -5.32 -14.82 -1.32
CA GLY A 28 -6.42 -14.11 -0.68
C GLY A 28 -6.70 -12.75 -1.33
N ALA A 29 -5.67 -11.99 -1.72
CA ALA A 29 -5.84 -10.74 -2.45
C ALA A 29 -6.52 -10.95 -3.81
N LEU A 30 -6.18 -12.02 -4.52
CA LEU A 30 -6.74 -12.35 -5.82
C LEU A 30 -8.09 -13.10 -5.76
N GLY A 31 -8.56 -13.49 -4.56
CA GLY A 31 -9.79 -14.26 -4.39
C GLY A 31 -9.71 -15.70 -4.94
N VAL A 32 -8.50 -16.27 -5.05
CA VAL A 32 -8.29 -17.63 -5.59
C VAL A 32 -7.87 -18.62 -4.51
N CYS A 33 -8.15 -19.90 -4.75
CA CYS A 33 -7.69 -20.98 -3.88
C CYS A 33 -6.15 -21.05 -3.85
N LEU A 34 -5.57 -21.39 -2.69
CA LEU A 34 -4.12 -21.51 -2.53
C LEU A 34 -3.48 -22.50 -3.50
N ASN A 35 -4.16 -23.62 -3.80
CA ASN A 35 -3.67 -24.62 -4.74
C ASN A 35 -3.59 -24.05 -6.18
N THR A 36 -4.60 -23.28 -6.58
CA THR A 36 -4.62 -22.60 -7.89
C THR A 36 -3.49 -21.58 -8.00
N ALA A 37 -3.26 -20.80 -6.94
CA ALA A 37 -2.17 -19.84 -6.87
C ALA A 37 -0.80 -20.52 -7.02
N TYR A 38 -0.55 -21.62 -6.31
CA TYR A 38 0.69 -22.38 -6.45
C TYR A 38 0.85 -23.00 -7.83
N ARG A 39 -0.22 -23.52 -8.44
CA ARG A 39 -0.19 -24.02 -9.81
C ARG A 39 0.23 -22.93 -10.80
N TRP A 40 -0.40 -21.76 -10.76
CA TRP A 40 -0.04 -20.63 -11.61
C TRP A 40 1.39 -20.12 -11.35
N ALA A 41 1.83 -20.14 -10.09
CA ALA A 41 3.21 -19.79 -9.75
C ALA A 41 4.23 -20.80 -10.30
N ALA A 42 3.89 -22.09 -10.34
CA ALA A 42 4.72 -23.14 -10.93
C ALA A 42 4.73 -23.08 -12.47
N GLU A 43 3.59 -22.74 -13.07
CA GLU A 43 3.42 -22.57 -14.53
C GLU A 43 3.95 -21.22 -15.04
N GLY A 44 4.32 -20.29 -14.14
CA GLY A 44 4.74 -18.94 -14.51
C GLY A 44 3.61 -18.05 -15.05
N THR A 45 2.35 -18.46 -14.88
CA THR A 45 1.13 -17.78 -15.35
C THR A 45 0.49 -16.90 -14.28
N PHE A 46 1.12 -16.78 -13.11
CA PHE A 46 0.63 -15.92 -12.04
C PHE A 46 0.58 -14.45 -12.53
N PRO A 47 -0.51 -13.71 -12.24
CA PRO A 47 -0.71 -12.35 -12.80
C PRO A 47 0.30 -11.31 -12.28
N CYS A 48 1.15 -11.69 -11.33
CA CYS A 48 2.18 -10.85 -10.74
C CYS A 48 3.54 -11.55 -10.82
N ARG A 49 4.62 -10.77 -10.73
CA ARG A 49 5.96 -11.33 -10.55
C ARG A 49 6.05 -12.06 -9.21
N VAL A 50 6.44 -13.32 -9.24
CA VAL A 50 6.69 -14.12 -8.03
C VAL A 50 8.19 -14.27 -7.82
N LEU A 51 8.67 -13.84 -6.65
CA LEU A 51 10.05 -14.01 -6.22
C LEU A 51 10.17 -15.33 -5.46
N ARG A 52 11.18 -16.13 -5.79
CA ARG A 52 11.47 -17.39 -5.09
C ARG A 52 12.87 -17.38 -4.47
N PRO A 53 13.13 -16.59 -3.42
CA PRO A 53 14.39 -16.69 -2.68
C PRO A 53 14.45 -18.05 -1.97
N GLY A 54 15.28 -18.95 -2.50
CA GLY A 54 15.41 -20.32 -2.02
C GLY A 54 14.10 -21.11 -2.18
N TRP A 55 13.44 -21.40 -1.07
CA TRP A 55 12.26 -22.28 -0.99
C TRP A 55 10.94 -21.55 -0.76
N ARG A 56 10.99 -20.24 -0.51
CA ARG A 56 9.81 -19.44 -0.17
C ARG A 56 9.30 -18.70 -1.40
N TYR A 57 7.98 -18.63 -1.53
CA TYR A 57 7.33 -17.79 -2.51
C TYR A 57 7.00 -16.44 -1.87
N LEU A 58 7.49 -15.37 -2.50
CA LEU A 58 7.19 -14.00 -2.14
C LEU A 58 6.60 -13.29 -3.34
N VAL A 59 5.52 -12.54 -3.11
CA VAL A 59 4.89 -11.71 -4.13
C VAL A 59 5.05 -10.26 -3.70
N PRO A 60 5.73 -9.41 -4.49
CA PRO A 60 5.80 -7.99 -4.21
C PRO A 60 4.41 -7.37 -4.21
N THR A 61 4.10 -6.59 -3.19
CA THR A 61 2.80 -5.94 -3.04
C THR A 61 2.49 -5.01 -4.21
N ALA A 62 3.51 -4.34 -4.76
CA ALA A 62 3.36 -3.53 -5.99
C ALA A 62 2.92 -4.36 -7.21
N GLY A 63 3.34 -5.62 -7.31
CA GLY A 63 2.90 -6.52 -8.37
C GLY A 63 1.42 -6.88 -8.21
N LEU A 64 1.00 -7.18 -6.98
CA LEU A 64 -0.41 -7.45 -6.65
C LEU A 64 -1.30 -6.25 -6.92
N MET A 65 -0.89 -5.04 -6.52
CA MET A 65 -1.64 -3.82 -6.78
C MET A 65 -1.83 -3.58 -8.28
N ARG A 66 -0.77 -3.75 -9.09
CA ARG A 66 -0.88 -3.63 -10.56
C ARG A 66 -1.80 -4.68 -11.18
N ALA A 67 -1.72 -5.94 -10.73
CA ALA A 67 -2.59 -7.00 -11.23
C ALA A 67 -4.07 -6.80 -10.87
N LEU A 68 -4.34 -6.04 -9.81
CA LEU A 68 -5.68 -5.62 -9.40
C LEU A 68 -6.10 -4.27 -10.00
N GLU A 69 -5.31 -3.70 -10.91
CA GLU A 69 -5.52 -2.38 -11.53
C GLU A 69 -5.64 -1.23 -10.50
N ILE A 70 -4.95 -1.38 -9.36
CA ILE A 70 -4.89 -0.38 -8.31
C ILE A 70 -3.69 0.53 -8.57
N GLU A 71 -3.94 1.70 -9.14
CA GLU A 71 -2.90 2.69 -9.49
C GLU A 71 -2.56 3.65 -8.35
N SER A 72 -3.47 3.86 -7.40
CA SER A 72 -3.31 4.83 -6.29
C SER A 72 -3.51 4.18 -4.93
N ARG A 73 -2.63 4.50 -3.98
CA ARG A 73 -2.82 4.17 -2.56
C ARG A 73 -3.94 5.08 -2.03
N PRO A 74 -5.07 4.55 -1.55
CA PRO A 74 -6.15 5.34 -1.01
C PRO A 74 -5.63 6.07 0.22
N VAL A 75 -5.78 7.39 0.18
CA VAL A 75 -5.64 8.25 1.36
C VAL A 75 -6.83 7.92 2.25
N GLN A 76 -6.58 7.40 3.45
CA GLN A 76 -7.67 7.15 4.38
C GLN A 76 -8.23 8.50 4.85
N ALA A 77 -9.51 8.54 5.23
CA ALA A 77 -10.10 9.77 5.77
C ALA A 77 -9.31 10.32 6.98
N VAL A 78 -8.68 9.44 7.76
CA VAL A 78 -7.80 9.81 8.86
C VAL A 78 -6.52 10.52 8.41
N ASP A 79 -5.95 10.10 7.28
CA ASP A 79 -4.76 10.72 6.70
C ASP A 79 -5.09 12.13 6.17
N LEU A 80 -6.28 12.28 5.58
CA LEU A 80 -6.77 13.57 5.10
C LEU A 80 -7.03 14.55 6.25
N MET A 81 -7.60 14.07 7.35
CA MET A 81 -7.86 14.86 8.56
C MET A 81 -6.57 15.27 9.25
N ALA A 82 -5.61 14.35 9.39
CA ALA A 82 -4.28 14.69 9.90
C ALA A 82 -3.56 15.72 9.01
N GLY A 83 -3.74 15.63 7.68
CA GLY A 83 -3.24 16.61 6.72
C GLY A 83 -3.90 17.98 6.86
N SER A 84 -5.22 18.05 7.09
CA SER A 84 -5.92 19.32 7.29
C SER A 84 -5.54 19.99 8.61
N GLU A 85 -5.39 19.21 9.69
CA GLU A 85 -4.91 19.68 10.99
C GLU A 85 -3.46 20.17 10.92
N TYR A 86 -2.61 19.47 10.15
CA TYR A 86 -1.25 19.93 9.89
C TYR A 86 -1.26 21.26 9.15
N ALA A 87 -2.01 21.40 8.06
CA ALA A 87 -2.12 22.65 7.31
C ALA A 87 -2.66 23.82 8.15
N ALA A 88 -3.70 23.58 8.95
CA ALA A 88 -4.29 24.59 9.84
C ALA A 88 -3.28 25.13 10.87
N ARG A 89 -2.27 24.33 11.25
CA ARG A 89 -1.19 24.77 12.15
C ARG A 89 -0.29 25.83 11.51
N TRP A 90 -0.01 25.71 10.21
CA TRP A 90 0.81 26.67 9.47
C TRP A 90 0.05 27.96 9.15
N ASP A 91 -1.28 27.90 9.04
CA ASP A 91 -2.13 29.09 8.96
C ASP A 91 -2.24 29.86 10.29
N GLN A 92 -1.86 29.23 11.42
CA GLN A 92 -1.83 29.86 12.75
C GLN A 92 -0.47 30.46 13.11
N GLU A 93 0.57 30.21 12.31
CA GLU A 93 1.81 30.96 12.42
C GLU A 93 1.55 32.36 11.86
N PRO A 94 1.64 33.43 12.69
CA PRO A 94 1.63 34.76 12.15
C PRO A 94 2.85 34.82 11.26
N LEU A 95 2.59 34.92 9.95
CA LEU A 95 3.63 35.04 8.95
C LEU A 95 4.64 36.06 9.49
N ALA A 96 5.93 35.72 9.45
CA ALA A 96 7.04 36.64 9.68
C ALA A 96 7.09 37.73 8.58
N GLN A 97 5.93 38.31 8.25
CA GLN A 97 5.69 39.49 7.43
C GLN A 97 6.27 40.75 8.09
N ASP A 98 6.59 40.69 9.39
CA ASP A 98 7.17 41.81 10.14
C ASP A 98 8.72 41.82 10.16
N LEU A 99 9.41 40.94 9.43
CA LEU A 99 10.90 40.89 9.40
C LEU A 99 11.54 41.26 8.05
N LEU A 100 10.79 41.96 7.19
CA LEU A 100 11.40 42.79 6.15
C LEU A 100 10.57 44.07 6.02
N GLY A 101 10.84 45.03 6.90
CA GLY A 101 10.31 46.38 6.78
C GLY A 101 10.81 47.03 5.49
N PRO A 102 10.03 47.94 4.87
CA PRO A 102 10.44 48.64 3.65
C PRO A 102 11.65 49.59 3.84
N GLU A 103 12.22 49.67 5.05
CA GLU A 103 13.37 50.53 5.38
C GLU A 103 14.75 49.94 5.10
N ASP A 104 14.88 48.66 4.75
CA ASP A 104 16.18 48.04 4.45
C ASP A 104 16.70 48.31 3.02
N PHE A 105 15.96 49.11 2.22
CA PHE A 105 16.27 49.42 0.82
C PHE A 105 16.59 50.90 0.54
N THR A 106 17.04 51.69 1.52
CA THR A 106 17.61 53.04 1.28
C THR A 106 19.08 53.13 1.65
#